data_AF-A0A1X7URL0-F1
#
_entry.id   AF-A0A1X7URL0-F1
#
_cell.length_a   1.000
_cell.length_b   1.000
_cell.length_c   1.000
_cell.angle_alpha   90.00
_cell.angle_beta   90.00
_cell.angle_gamma   90.00
#
_symmetry.space_group_name_H-M   'P 1'
#
loop_
_entity.id
_entity.type
_entity.pdbx_description
1 polymer ?
#
loop_
_entity_poly.entity_id
_entity_poly.type
_entity_poly.pdbx_seq_one_letter_code
_entity_poly.pdbx_strand_id
1 'polypeptide(L)' 'MLRRNIDVTIGLVNGATGTVMGIYATHVSNKFDHIDVPCDIERVTSRFMPSKNLYIHRKQFPLYFIMVLQYINVMASH' A
#
# COMPACT_ATOMS: atom_id res chain seq x y z
N MET A 1 2.57 1.25 -4.14
CA MET A 1 1.12 1.51 -4.34
C MET A 1 0.34 1.13 -3.09
N LEU A 2 -0.66 1.91 -2.71
CA LEU A 2 -1.67 1.53 -1.72
C LEU A 2 -2.68 0.53 -2.31
N ARG A 3 -3.09 -0.47 -1.51
CA ARG A 3 -4.05 -1.53 -1.90
C ARG A 3 -5.49 -1.27 -1.45
N ARG A 4 -5.71 -0.25 -0.63
CA ARG A 4 -7.04 0.16 -0.16
C ARG A 4 -7.06 1.64 0.17
N ASN A 5 -8.27 2.18 0.32
CA ASN A 5 -8.47 3.51 0.88
C ASN A 5 -8.13 3.47 2.38
N ILE A 6 -7.34 4.45 2.81
CA ILE A 6 -7.02 4.69 4.23
C ILE A 6 -7.76 5.94 4.67
N ASP A 7 -7.49 7.06 4.00
CA ASP A 7 -8.13 8.33 4.26
C ASP A 7 -8.35 9.06 2.93
N VAL A 8 -9.61 9.15 2.54
CA VAL A 8 -10.01 9.76 1.27
C VAL A 8 -9.85 11.28 1.33
N THR A 9 -9.91 11.90 2.52
CA THR A 9 -9.86 13.37 2.67
C THR A 9 -8.51 13.95 2.30
N ILE A 10 -7.44 13.20 2.56
CA ILE A 10 -6.05 13.56 2.24
C ILE A 10 -5.50 12.81 1.01
N GLY A 11 -6.37 12.11 0.27
CA GLY A 11 -5.98 11.42 -0.96
C GLY A 11 -5.20 10.12 -0.76
N LEU A 12 -5.21 9.51 0.43
CA LEU A 12 -4.67 8.16 0.66
C LEU A 12 -5.65 7.09 0.18
N VAL A 13 -5.84 7.06 -1.13
CA VAL A 13 -6.78 6.17 -1.82
C VAL A 13 -6.07 4.94 -2.38
N ASN A 14 -6.83 3.88 -2.67
CA ASN A 14 -6.34 2.72 -3.40
C ASN A 14 -5.70 3.15 -4.72
N GLY A 15 -4.53 2.61 -5.06
CA GLY A 15 -3.78 3.01 -6.26
C GLY A 15 -2.81 4.17 -6.04
N ALA A 16 -2.89 4.90 -4.92
CA ALA A 16 -1.93 5.95 -4.60
C ALA A 16 -0.50 5.40 -4.60
N THR A 17 0.38 6.06 -5.33
CA THR A 17 1.77 5.68 -5.51
C THR A 17 2.69 6.71 -4.85
N GLY A 18 3.84 6.23 -4.41
CA GLY A 18 4.77 7.01 -3.64
C GLY A 18 6.03 6.23 -3.34
N THR A 19 7.02 6.94 -2.82
CA THR A 19 8.33 6.42 -2.44
C THR A 19 8.38 6.11 -0.95
N VAL A 20 8.96 4.97 -0.60
CA VAL A 20 9.22 4.60 0.79
C VAL A 20 10.35 5.49 1.33
N MET A 21 10.07 6.23 2.39
CA MET A 21 11.03 7.11 3.07
C MET A 21 11.69 6.42 4.28
N GLY A 22 10.97 5.53 4.95
CA GLY A 22 11.47 4.82 6.13
C GLY A 22 10.63 3.60 6.48
N ILE A 23 11.28 2.56 6.99
CA ILE A 23 10.63 1.32 7.43
C ILE A 23 10.88 1.16 8.92
N TYR A 24 9.80 1.16 9.70
CA TYR A 24 9.85 1.00 11.15
C TYR A 24 9.14 -0.29 11.58
N ALA A 25 9.35 -0.68 12.83
CA ALA A 25 8.75 -1.89 13.38
C ALA A 25 7.21 -1.85 13.35
N THR A 26 6.59 -0.66 13.42
CA THR A 26 5.13 -0.48 13.52
C THR A 26 4.49 0.13 12.28
N HIS A 27 5.20 1.01 11.57
CA HIS A 27 4.71 1.77 10.43
C HIS A 27 5.75 1.86 9.31
N VAL A 28 5.31 2.23 8.12
CA VAL A 28 6.17 2.58 6.97
C VAL A 28 5.86 4.01 6.57
N SER A 29 6.87 4.87 6.56
CA SER A 29 6.72 6.25 6.11
C SER A 29 6.83 6.29 4.59
N ASN A 30 5.81 6.83 3.92
CA ASN A 30 5.73 6.95 2.48
C ASN A 30 5.47 8.40 2.07
N LYS A 31 6.26 8.92 1.13
CA LYS A 31 5.95 10.17 0.43
C LYS A 31 5.15 9.84 -0.82
N PHE A 32 3.88 10.22 -0.86
CA PHE A 32 3.01 10.00 -2.02
C PHE A 32 3.18 11.13 -3.05
N ASP A 33 3.03 10.81 -4.33
CA ASP A 33 3.37 11.73 -5.42
C ASP A 33 2.53 13.03 -5.39
N HIS A 34 1.30 12.94 -4.89
CA HIS A 34 0.33 14.03 -4.79
C HIS A 34 0.18 14.62 -3.38
N ILE A 35 1.02 14.19 -2.42
CA ILE A 35 0.98 14.67 -1.03
C ILE A 35 2.39 15.16 -0.63
N ASP A 36 2.50 16.44 -0.30
CA ASP A 36 3.79 17.06 -0.01
C ASP A 36 4.47 16.49 1.24
N VAL A 37 3.67 16.09 2.23
CA VAL A 37 4.14 15.59 3.52
C VAL A 37 4.16 14.05 3.52
N PRO A 38 5.27 13.41 3.97
CA PRO A 38 5.30 11.97 4.17
C PRO A 38 4.21 11.52 5.14
N CYS A 39 3.53 10.43 4.80
CA CYS A 39 2.47 9.85 5.60
C CYS A 39 2.92 8.50 6.15
N ASP A 40 2.65 8.25 7.43
CA ASP A 40 2.93 6.97 8.06
C ASP A 40 1.79 5.99 7.82
N ILE A 41 2.13 4.85 7.25
CA ILE A 41 1.20 3.79 6.92
C ILE A 41 1.37 2.65 7.93
N GLU A 42 0.32 2.42 8.70
CA GLU A 42 0.29 1.33 9.67
C GLU A 42 -0.13 -0.01 9.06
N ARG A 43 0.14 -1.09 9.81
CA ARG A 43 -0.40 -2.41 9.49
C ARG A 43 -1.88 -2.44 9.84
N VAL A 44 -2.69 -2.95 8.93
CA VAL A 44 -4.10 -3.18 9.22
C VAL A 44 -4.37 -4.68 9.29
N THR A 45 -5.29 -5.04 10.16
CA THR A 45 -5.84 -6.38 10.26
C THR A 45 -6.81 -6.64 9.12
N SER A 46 -6.68 -7.78 8.47
CA SER A 46 -7.61 -8.29 7.48
C SER A 46 -8.02 -9.71 7.87
N ARG A 47 -9.30 -10.01 7.72
CA ARG A 47 -9.87 -11.34 7.97
C ARG A 47 -10.23 -11.94 6.62
N PHE A 48 -9.76 -13.15 6.35
CA PHE A 48 -10.18 -13.90 5.18
C PHE A 48 -10.59 -15.32 5.56
N MET A 49 -11.50 -15.88 4.77
CA MET A 49 -12.12 -17.16 5.00
C MET A 49 -11.68 -18.13 3.90
N PRO A 50 -10.57 -18.87 4.07
CA PRO A 50 -10.08 -19.78 3.03
C PRO A 50 -10.98 -21.01 2.83
N SER A 51 -11.75 -21.43 3.84
CA SER A 51 -12.71 -22.54 3.75
C SER A 51 -13.91 -22.32 4.68
N LYS A 52 -14.99 -23.11 4.50
CA LYS A 52 -16.19 -23.03 5.34
C LYS A 52 -15.82 -23.08 6.83
N ASN A 53 -16.25 -22.07 7.57
CA ASN A 53 -16.02 -21.86 9.01
C ASN A 53 -14.56 -21.69 9.47
N LEU A 54 -13.57 -21.63 8.56
CA LEU A 54 -12.19 -21.31 8.90
C LEU A 54 -11.90 -19.84 8.63
N TYR A 55 -11.44 -19.11 9.64
CA TYR A 55 -11.07 -17.70 9.52
C TYR A 55 -9.62 -17.48 9.90
N ILE A 56 -8.90 -16.75 9.07
CA ILE A 56 -7.52 -16.35 9.33
C ILE A 56 -7.47 -14.83 9.44
N HIS A 57 -6.86 -14.36 10.52
CA HIS A 57 -6.55 -12.96 10.73
C HIS A 57 -5.10 -12.70 10.33
N ARG A 58 -4.86 -11.74 9.43
CA ARG A 58 -3.53 -11.29 9.05
C ARG A 58 -3.39 -9.80 9.34
N LYS A 59 -2.29 -9.42 9.99
CA LYS A 59 -1.91 -8.01 10.20
C LYS A 59 -0.77 -7.69 9.26
N GLN A 60 -1.03 -6.86 8.24
CA GLN A 60 -0.04 -6.54 7.21
C GLN A 60 -0.19 -5.08 6.74
N PHE A 61 0.88 -4.54 6.16
CA PHE A 61 0.83 -3.23 5.52
C PHE A 61 -0.06 -3.28 4.25
N PRO A 62 -0.88 -2.25 3.99
CA PRO A 62 -1.67 -2.12 2.77
C PRO A 62 -0.85 -1.68 1.54
N LEU A 63 0.42 -2.06 1.44
CA LEU A 63 1.33 -1.63 0.38
C LEU A 63 1.69 -2.77 -0.56
N TYR A 64 1.84 -2.45 -1.83
CA TYR A 64 2.40 -3.33 -2.85
C TYR A 64 3.64 -2.68 -3.47
N PHE A 65 4.72 -3.46 -3.59
CA PHE A 65 5.93 -3.06 -4.31
C PHE A 65 5.66 -3.12 -5.82
N ILE A 66 5.71 -1.97 -6.47
CA ILE A 66 5.50 -1.88 -7.91
C ILE A 66 6.85 -2.11 -8.61
N MET A 67 7.24 -3.37 -8.78
CA MET A 67 8.38 -3.70 -9.65
C MET A 67 7.90 -4.00 -11.09
N VAL A 68 6.76 -4.68 -11.22
CA VAL A 68 6.27 -5.22 -12.51
C VAL A 68 5.59 -4.18 -13.40
N LEU A 69 4.79 -3.25 -12.86
CA LEU A 69 4.14 -2.22 -13.70
C LEU A 69 5.17 -1.23 -14.27
N GLN A 70 6.24 -0.91 -13.55
CA GLN A 70 7.33 -0.09 -14.10
C GLN A 70 8.00 -0.79 -15.28
N TYR A 71 8.27 -2.09 -15.18
CA TYR A 71 8.82 -2.87 -16.28
C TYR A 71 7.90 -2.91 -17.50
N ILE A 72 6.59 -3.11 -17.32
CA ILE A 72 5.62 -3.09 -18.42
C ILE A 72 5.53 -1.69 -19.06
N ASN A 73 5.49 -0.62 -18.25
CA ASN A 73 5.48 0.76 -18.76
C ASN A 73 6.75 1.09 -19.55
N VAL A 74 7.93 0.63 -19.08
CA VAL A 74 9.20 0.77 -19.81
C VAL A 74 9.17 0.01 -21.13
N MET A 75 8.66 -1.22 -21.14
CA MET A 75 8.55 -2.03 -22.36
C MET A 75 7.51 -1.48 -23.35
N ALA A 76 6.46 -0.80 -22.88
CA ALA A 76 5.43 -0.21 -23.72
C ALA A 76 5.79 1.20 -24.27
N SER A 77 6.85 1.82 -23.74
CA SER A 77 7.36 3.12 -24.19
C SER A 77 8.47 3.01 -25.26
N HIS A 78 8.76 1.80 -25.71
CA HIS A 78 9.67 1.46 -26.80
C HIS A 78 8.89 0.82 -27.96
#